data_AF-A0A7C6WAQ9-F1
#
_entry.id   AF-A0A7C6WAQ9-F1
#
_cell.length_a   1.000
_cell.length_b   1.000
_cell.length_c   1.000
_cell.angle_alpha   90.00
_cell.angle_beta   90.00
_cell.angle_gamma   90.00
#
_symmetry.space_group_name_H-M   'P 1'
#
loop_
_entity.id
_entity.type
_entity.pdbx_description
1 polymer ?
#
loop_
_entity_poly.entity_id
_entity_poly.type
_entity_poly.pdbx_seq_one_letter_code
_entity_poly.pdbx_strand_id
1 'polypeptide(L)'
;MLEFDMEMENFAQIKVVGVGGGGNNAINRMIAANLKGVDFVSVNTDAQALLLSEATQKIQIGEKLTKGLGAGANPEIGKKAAEESREALQQALRGADMVFITAGMGGGTGTGACPIVAELAKELGALTVGVVTKPFTFEGRRRQVQAEKGIAELKEKVDTLIIIPNDRLLTVVEKRTSIIEAFRIADDVLRQGVQGISDLIAVPGLINLDFADVKTIMHDTGSALMGIGRANGENRAAEAARMAISSPLLETSIDGAKGVLLNITGGASLGLFEVNEAAEIIAEAADPDANIIFGAVIDESLEEEVKVTVIATGFEQRPAGKEKGVNELDIKSFATDNLDIPAFLRRK
;
A
#
# COMPACT_ATOMS: atom_id res chain seq x y z
N MET A 1 26.92 -36.88 23.66
CA MET A 1 26.16 -36.42 22.49
C MET A 1 25.79 -34.99 22.83
N LEU A 2 26.53 -34.03 22.27
CA LEU A 2 26.25 -32.61 22.49
C LEU A 2 25.04 -32.29 21.61
N GLU A 3 23.87 -32.16 22.24
CA GLU A 3 22.73 -31.51 21.62
C GLU A 3 23.15 -30.06 21.37
N PHE A 4 23.42 -29.75 20.10
CA PHE A 4 23.38 -28.38 19.64
C PHE A 4 21.90 -27.97 19.72
N ASP A 5 21.53 -27.30 20.80
CA ASP A 5 20.44 -26.32 20.73
C ASP A 5 20.82 -25.37 19.59
N MET A 6 20.20 -25.58 18.42
CA MET A 6 20.18 -24.53 17.42
C MET A 6 19.51 -23.35 18.10
N GLU A 7 20.29 -22.31 18.41
CA GLU A 7 19.74 -21.00 18.69
C GLU A 7 18.75 -20.71 17.57
N MET A 8 17.46 -20.74 17.87
CA MET A 8 16.45 -20.25 16.95
C MET A 8 16.82 -18.79 16.71
N GLU A 9 17.44 -18.50 15.56
CA GLU A 9 17.55 -17.13 15.09
C GLU A 9 16.13 -16.55 15.16
N ASN A 10 15.92 -15.57 16.04
CA ASN A 10 14.63 -14.93 16.25
C ASN A 10 14.31 -14.11 14.99
N PHE A 11 13.84 -14.77 13.94
CA PHE A 11 13.26 -14.11 12.78
C PHE A 11 12.07 -13.26 13.26
N ALA A 12 11.98 -12.04 12.75
CA ALA A 12 10.88 -11.15 13.07
C ALA A 12 9.54 -11.83 12.72
N GLN A 13 8.60 -11.85 13.66
CA GLN A 13 7.28 -12.44 13.45
C GLN A 13 6.40 -11.46 12.66
N ILE A 14 6.21 -11.76 11.38
CA ILE A 14 5.40 -10.95 10.47
C ILE A 14 4.01 -11.56 10.34
N LYS A 15 2.97 -10.75 10.58
CA LYS A 15 1.57 -11.14 10.35
C LYS A 15 0.93 -10.27 9.27
N VAL A 16 0.16 -10.89 8.37
CA VAL A 16 -0.60 -10.21 7.33
C VAL A 16 -2.08 -10.38 7.60
N VAL A 17 -2.78 -9.27 7.85
CA VAL A 17 -4.18 -9.24 8.25
C VAL A 17 -5.01 -8.67 7.11
N GLY A 18 -5.78 -9.55 6.47
CA GLY A 18 -6.68 -9.22 5.37
C GLY A 18 -8.07 -8.92 5.92
N VAL A 19 -8.54 -7.68 5.77
CA VAL A 19 -9.79 -7.22 6.37
C VAL A 19 -10.86 -6.99 5.31
N GLY A 20 -11.99 -7.68 5.47
CA GLY A 20 -13.11 -7.66 4.51
C GLY A 20 -12.80 -8.38 3.20
N GLY A 21 -13.71 -8.30 2.23
CA GLY A 21 -13.64 -9.08 0.99
C GLY A 21 -12.36 -8.84 0.17
N GLY A 22 -12.00 -7.57 -0.09
CA GLY A 22 -10.77 -7.26 -0.84
C GLY A 22 -9.50 -7.73 -0.13
N GLY A 23 -9.43 -7.55 1.20
CA GLY A 23 -8.29 -8.02 1.99
C GLY A 23 -8.19 -9.55 2.04
N ASN A 24 -9.32 -10.27 2.16
CA ASN A 24 -9.32 -11.73 2.12
C ASN A 24 -8.93 -12.27 0.75
N ASN A 25 -9.38 -11.64 -0.33
CA ASN A 25 -8.96 -11.99 -1.69
C ASN A 25 -7.45 -11.80 -1.88
N ALA A 26 -6.90 -10.68 -1.37
CA ALA A 26 -5.46 -10.43 -1.41
C ALA A 26 -4.68 -11.51 -0.64
N ILE A 27 -5.14 -11.91 0.55
CA ILE A 27 -4.52 -13.00 1.32
C ILE A 27 -4.53 -14.31 0.54
N ASN A 28 -5.67 -14.71 -0.03
CA ASN A 28 -5.73 -15.95 -0.80
C ASN A 28 -4.72 -15.95 -1.95
N ARG A 29 -4.49 -14.79 -2.60
CA ARG A 29 -3.45 -14.66 -3.62
C ARG A 29 -2.03 -14.70 -3.08
N MET A 30 -1.78 -14.10 -1.91
CA MET A 30 -0.48 -14.19 -1.25
C MET A 30 -0.13 -15.65 -0.92
N ILE A 31 -1.12 -16.42 -0.45
CA ILE A 31 -0.99 -17.85 -0.16
C ILE A 31 -0.76 -18.65 -1.46
N ALA A 32 -1.57 -18.42 -2.49
CA ALA A 32 -1.40 -19.07 -3.79
C ALA A 32 -0.06 -18.75 -4.47
N ALA A 33 0.48 -17.56 -4.23
CA ALA A 33 1.82 -17.15 -4.67
C ALA A 33 2.96 -17.67 -3.77
N ASN A 34 2.64 -18.46 -2.74
CA ASN A 34 3.59 -19.08 -1.82
C ASN A 34 4.50 -18.05 -1.11
N LEU A 35 3.93 -16.94 -0.66
CA LEU A 35 4.66 -15.94 0.12
C LEU A 35 5.13 -16.55 1.46
N LYS A 36 6.43 -16.51 1.72
CA LYS A 36 7.08 -17.19 2.85
C LYS A 36 7.27 -16.27 4.04
N GLY A 37 7.41 -16.87 5.23
CA GLY A 37 7.80 -16.18 6.47
C GLY A 37 6.77 -15.17 6.99
N VAL A 38 5.51 -15.34 6.61
CA VAL A 38 4.39 -14.51 7.08
C VAL A 38 3.23 -15.39 7.54
N ASP A 39 2.58 -14.98 8.63
CA ASP A 39 1.34 -15.61 9.09
C ASP A 39 0.12 -14.87 8.56
N PHE A 40 -0.82 -15.59 7.95
CA PHE A 40 -2.02 -15.01 7.36
C PHE A 40 -3.22 -15.04 8.31
N VAL A 41 -3.82 -13.88 8.53
CA VAL A 41 -5.05 -13.70 9.32
C VAL A 41 -6.13 -13.08 8.45
N SER A 42 -7.23 -13.80 8.20
CA SER A 42 -8.40 -13.24 7.53
C SER A 42 -9.44 -12.77 8.54
N VAL A 43 -9.89 -11.54 8.39
CA VAL A 43 -10.90 -10.90 9.25
C VAL A 43 -12.09 -10.49 8.39
N ASN A 44 -13.30 -10.94 8.73
CA ASN A 44 -14.50 -10.51 8.01
C ASN A 44 -15.77 -10.54 8.86
N THR A 45 -16.77 -9.72 8.51
CA THR A 45 -18.14 -9.82 9.06
C THR A 45 -18.99 -10.82 8.28
N ASP A 46 -18.61 -11.12 7.04
CA ASP A 46 -19.29 -12.09 6.19
C ASP A 46 -18.69 -13.49 6.39
N ALA A 47 -19.50 -14.40 6.93
CA ALA A 47 -19.10 -15.77 7.20
C ALA A 47 -18.87 -16.59 5.92
N GLN A 48 -19.61 -16.29 4.84
CA GLN A 48 -19.46 -17.01 3.56
C GLN A 48 -18.12 -16.68 2.92
N ALA A 49 -17.75 -15.39 2.91
CA ALA A 49 -16.46 -14.96 2.42
C ALA A 49 -15.31 -15.58 3.24
N LEU A 50 -15.48 -15.67 4.57
CA LEU A 50 -14.46 -16.22 5.45
C LEU A 50 -14.26 -17.73 5.27
N LEU A 51 -15.32 -18.49 4.96
CA LEU A 51 -15.21 -19.92 4.64
C LEU A 51 -14.32 -20.19 3.43
N LEU A 52 -14.32 -19.29 2.44
CA LEU A 52 -13.48 -19.35 1.24
C LEU A 52 -12.05 -18.84 1.44
N SER A 53 -11.74 -18.28 2.61
CA SER A 53 -10.37 -17.86 2.92
C SER A 53 -9.46 -19.08 3.08
N GLU A 54 -8.24 -18.99 2.57
CA GLU A 54 -7.19 -20.00 2.73
C GLU A 54 -6.25 -19.70 3.92
N ALA A 55 -6.50 -18.59 4.64
CA ALA A 55 -5.71 -18.18 5.78
C ALA A 55 -5.71 -19.24 6.90
N THR A 56 -4.57 -19.39 7.57
CA THR A 56 -4.40 -20.28 8.73
C THR A 56 -5.29 -19.84 9.89
N GLN A 57 -5.42 -18.53 10.10
CA GLN A 57 -6.32 -17.95 11.10
C GLN A 57 -7.45 -17.16 10.46
N LYS A 58 -8.68 -17.45 10.88
CA LYS A 58 -9.91 -16.83 10.37
C LYS A 58 -10.71 -16.28 11.54
N ILE A 59 -11.06 -15.00 11.46
CA ILE A 59 -11.76 -14.29 12.54
C ILE A 59 -13.03 -13.69 11.96
N GLN A 60 -14.16 -14.24 12.39
CA GLN A 60 -15.44 -13.63 12.14
C GLN A 60 -15.66 -12.53 13.18
N ILE A 61 -15.86 -11.30 12.72
CA ILE A 61 -16.10 -10.15 13.61
C ILE A 61 -17.56 -9.74 13.60
N GLY A 62 -18.05 -9.25 14.74
CA GLY A 62 -19.44 -8.79 14.89
C GLY A 62 -20.49 -9.87 14.64
N GLU A 63 -20.28 -11.07 15.20
CA GLU A 63 -21.22 -12.19 15.08
C GLU A 63 -22.61 -11.82 15.60
N LYS A 64 -22.70 -11.11 16.72
CA LYS A 64 -23.99 -10.71 17.30
C LYS A 64 -24.64 -9.60 16.48
N LEU A 65 -23.83 -8.68 15.95
CA LEU A 65 -24.29 -7.52 15.20
C LEU A 65 -24.80 -7.88 13.79
N THR A 66 -24.03 -8.70 13.06
CA THR A 66 -24.27 -8.97 11.63
C THR A 66 -24.87 -10.36 11.38
N LYS A 67 -24.80 -11.26 12.37
CA LYS A 67 -25.17 -12.68 12.21
C LYS A 67 -24.43 -13.38 11.07
N GLY A 68 -23.23 -12.89 10.73
CA GLY A 68 -22.41 -13.42 9.64
C GLY A 68 -22.84 -13.00 8.23
N LEU A 69 -23.75 -12.03 8.11
CA LEU A 69 -24.28 -11.57 6.81
C LEU A 69 -23.49 -10.40 6.20
N GLY A 70 -22.43 -9.94 6.88
CA GLY A 70 -21.62 -8.83 6.43
C GLY A 70 -22.10 -7.44 6.89
N ALA A 71 -21.28 -6.43 6.62
CA ALA A 71 -21.51 -5.04 7.05
C ALA A 71 -22.37 -4.18 6.09
N GLY A 72 -22.86 -4.74 4.98
CA GLY A 72 -23.77 -4.04 4.05
C GLY A 72 -23.24 -2.71 3.49
N ALA A 73 -21.94 -2.61 3.19
CA ALA A 73 -21.27 -1.38 2.75
C ALA A 73 -21.41 -0.19 3.72
N ASN A 74 -21.61 -0.46 5.01
CA ASN A 74 -21.62 0.54 6.07
C ASN A 74 -20.36 0.42 6.95
N PRO A 75 -19.41 1.37 6.86
CA PRO A 75 -18.20 1.39 7.68
C PRO A 75 -18.46 1.35 9.18
N GLU A 76 -19.52 2.01 9.67
CA GLU A 76 -19.86 2.02 11.09
C GLU A 76 -20.20 0.62 11.63
N ILE A 77 -20.80 -0.23 10.80
CA ILE A 77 -21.07 -1.62 11.17
C ILE A 77 -19.76 -2.41 11.23
N GLY A 78 -18.86 -2.19 10.27
CA GLY A 78 -17.52 -2.81 10.27
C GLY A 78 -16.71 -2.43 11.51
N LYS A 79 -16.76 -1.15 11.90
CA LYS A 79 -16.09 -0.62 13.09
C LYS A 79 -16.64 -1.25 14.37
N LYS A 80 -17.95 -1.20 14.58
CA LYS A 80 -18.60 -1.82 15.74
C LYS A 80 -18.38 -3.33 15.82
N ALA A 81 -18.35 -4.01 14.67
CA ALA A 81 -18.04 -5.43 14.61
C ALA A 81 -16.61 -5.73 15.07
N ALA A 82 -15.64 -4.91 14.67
CA ALA A 82 -14.26 -5.06 15.14
C ALA A 82 -14.13 -4.71 16.63
N GLU A 83 -14.85 -3.70 17.11
CA GLU A 83 -14.93 -3.35 18.55
C GLU A 83 -15.53 -4.48 19.39
N GLU A 84 -16.59 -5.12 18.92
CA GLU A 84 -17.21 -6.30 19.56
C GLU A 84 -16.21 -7.45 19.71
N SER A 85 -15.32 -7.61 18.73
CA SER A 85 -14.39 -8.75 18.62
C SER A 85 -12.94 -8.38 18.96
N ARG A 86 -12.70 -7.30 19.75
CA ARG A 86 -11.35 -6.83 20.09
C ARG A 86 -10.47 -7.91 20.73
N GLU A 87 -11.01 -8.72 21.64
CA GLU A 87 -10.24 -9.76 22.32
C GLU A 87 -9.69 -10.81 21.34
N ALA A 88 -10.53 -11.26 20.39
CA ALA A 88 -10.14 -12.22 19.37
C ALA A 88 -9.08 -11.64 18.42
N LEU A 89 -9.24 -10.36 18.03
CA LEU A 89 -8.26 -9.64 17.22
C LEU A 89 -6.92 -9.49 17.96
N GLN A 90 -6.93 -9.06 19.23
CA GLN A 90 -5.72 -8.96 20.04
C GLN A 90 -5.00 -10.30 20.15
N GLN A 91 -5.73 -11.39 20.42
CA GLN A 91 -5.14 -12.72 20.52
C GLN A 91 -4.46 -13.15 19.21
N ALA A 92 -5.05 -12.83 18.06
CA ALA A 92 -4.47 -13.12 16.75
C ALA A 92 -3.20 -12.31 16.47
N LEU A 93 -3.13 -11.07 16.95
CA LEU A 93 -2.02 -10.15 16.71
C LEU A 93 -0.84 -10.33 17.68
N ARG A 94 -1.06 -10.97 18.84
CA ARG A 94 0.00 -11.19 19.85
C ARG A 94 1.24 -11.88 19.26
N GLY A 95 2.41 -11.43 19.72
CA GLY A 95 3.71 -11.95 19.31
C GLY A 95 4.24 -11.38 18.00
N ALA A 96 3.45 -10.63 17.24
CA ALA A 96 3.91 -10.03 15.99
C ALA A 96 4.88 -8.87 16.26
N ASP A 97 6.06 -8.91 15.64
CA ASP A 97 6.98 -7.77 15.56
C ASP A 97 6.50 -6.77 14.50
N MET A 98 5.84 -7.27 13.45
CA MET A 98 5.31 -6.48 12.35
C MET A 98 3.93 -6.98 11.90
N VAL A 99 3.01 -6.06 11.67
CA VAL A 99 1.66 -6.36 11.20
C VAL A 99 1.36 -5.56 9.93
N PHE A 100 1.12 -6.28 8.84
CA PHE A 100 0.55 -5.71 7.62
C PHE A 100 -0.97 -5.77 7.67
N ILE A 101 -1.63 -4.66 7.41
CA ILE A 101 -3.10 -4.60 7.32
C ILE A 101 -3.46 -4.30 5.88
N THR A 102 -4.15 -5.24 5.23
CA THR A 102 -4.55 -5.10 3.84
C THR A 102 -6.06 -5.13 3.65
N ALA A 103 -6.57 -4.18 2.87
CA ALA A 103 -8.00 -4.07 2.56
C ALA A 103 -8.27 -3.23 1.33
N GLY A 104 -9.40 -3.51 0.68
CA GLY A 104 -10.03 -2.59 -0.26
C GLY A 104 -10.93 -1.59 0.48
N MET A 105 -10.62 -0.31 0.37
CA MET A 105 -11.35 0.77 1.04
C MET A 105 -12.60 1.16 0.25
N GLY A 106 -13.60 1.71 0.95
CA GLY A 106 -14.88 2.10 0.38
C GLY A 106 -15.99 1.07 0.58
N GLY A 107 -15.66 -0.12 1.08
CA GLY A 107 -16.63 -1.10 1.59
C GLY A 107 -17.10 -0.80 3.02
N GLY A 108 -17.79 -1.77 3.64
CA GLY A 108 -18.19 -1.68 5.05
C GLY A 108 -17.13 -2.24 6.00
N THR A 109 -16.82 -3.53 5.84
CA THR A 109 -15.90 -4.25 6.73
C THR A 109 -14.49 -3.68 6.72
N GLY A 110 -13.82 -3.65 5.55
CA GLY A 110 -12.44 -3.17 5.43
C GLY A 110 -12.29 -1.74 5.96
N THR A 111 -13.07 -0.82 5.41
CA THR A 111 -13.06 0.61 5.79
C THR A 111 -13.24 0.84 7.29
N GLY A 112 -14.16 0.12 7.95
CA GLY A 112 -14.47 0.34 9.36
C GLY A 112 -13.59 -0.44 10.34
N ALA A 113 -13.17 -1.65 9.97
CA ALA A 113 -12.43 -2.54 10.86
C ALA A 113 -10.91 -2.32 10.80
N CYS A 114 -10.34 -1.88 9.66
CA CYS A 114 -8.90 -1.65 9.54
C CYS A 114 -8.32 -0.71 10.62
N PRO A 115 -8.93 0.46 10.93
CA PRO A 115 -8.41 1.34 11.97
C PRO A 115 -8.37 0.68 13.37
N ILE A 116 -9.35 -0.17 13.67
CA ILE A 116 -9.40 -0.91 14.94
C ILE A 116 -8.31 -1.98 15.00
N VAL A 117 -8.10 -2.72 13.92
CA VAL A 117 -7.01 -3.71 13.83
C VAL A 117 -5.65 -3.02 13.97
N ALA A 118 -5.47 -1.86 13.33
CA ALA A 118 -4.23 -1.07 13.40
C ALA A 118 -3.95 -0.56 14.82
N GLU A 119 -4.97 -0.02 15.47
CA GLU A 119 -4.87 0.41 16.87
C GLU A 119 -4.40 -0.73 17.78
N LEU A 120 -5.02 -1.91 17.65
CA LEU A 120 -4.67 -3.08 18.43
C LEU A 120 -3.24 -3.58 18.17
N ALA A 121 -2.79 -3.57 16.91
CA ALA A 121 -1.43 -3.96 16.56
C ALA A 121 -0.40 -3.01 17.20
N LYS A 122 -0.65 -1.70 17.14
CA LYS A 122 0.21 -0.68 17.74
C LYS A 122 0.22 -0.73 19.27
N GLU A 123 -0.93 -0.97 19.90
CA GLU A 123 -1.05 -1.22 21.35
C GLU A 123 -0.20 -2.41 21.82
N LEU A 124 -0.04 -3.42 20.96
CA LEU A 124 0.78 -4.61 21.21
C LEU A 124 2.28 -4.40 20.88
N GLY A 125 2.66 -3.21 20.38
CA GLY A 125 4.05 -2.85 20.08
C GLY A 125 4.57 -3.30 18.72
N ALA A 126 3.69 -3.79 17.83
CA ALA A 126 4.07 -4.20 16.50
C ALA A 126 4.24 -3.00 15.56
N LEU A 127 5.24 -3.05 14.68
CA LEU A 127 5.35 -2.12 13.56
C LEU A 127 4.16 -2.34 12.62
N THR A 128 3.28 -1.34 12.53
CA THR A 128 1.98 -1.47 11.88
C THR A 128 1.98 -0.76 10.53
N VAL A 129 1.86 -1.52 9.45
CA VAL A 129 1.87 -1.01 8.08
C VAL A 129 0.53 -1.28 7.40
N GLY A 130 -0.17 -0.23 6.96
CA GLY A 130 -1.37 -0.35 6.15
C GLY A 130 -1.04 -0.41 4.67
N VAL A 131 -1.57 -1.39 3.94
CA VAL A 131 -1.47 -1.49 2.47
C VAL A 131 -2.89 -1.60 1.91
N VAL A 132 -3.44 -0.47 1.45
CA VAL A 132 -4.86 -0.38 1.13
C VAL A 132 -5.10 0.18 -0.27
N THR A 133 -6.20 -0.24 -0.91
CA THR A 133 -6.61 0.31 -2.21
C THR A 133 -7.77 1.29 -2.08
N LYS A 134 -7.74 2.38 -2.85
CA LYS A 134 -8.93 3.20 -3.13
C LYS A 134 -9.79 2.52 -4.19
N PRO A 135 -11.12 2.65 -4.15
CA PRO A 135 -11.99 2.04 -5.15
C PRO A 135 -11.78 2.67 -6.54
N PHE A 136 -12.21 1.99 -7.60
CA PHE A 136 -12.27 2.60 -8.93
C PHE A 136 -13.35 3.70 -8.96
N THR A 137 -13.15 4.73 -9.78
CA THR A 137 -14.13 5.82 -9.97
C THR A 137 -15.50 5.27 -10.40
N PHE A 138 -15.54 4.20 -11.20
CA PHE A 138 -16.79 3.59 -11.67
C PHE A 138 -17.62 2.92 -10.55
N GLU A 139 -17.01 2.59 -9.39
CA GLU A 139 -17.73 2.00 -8.26
C GLU A 139 -18.63 3.03 -7.54
N GLY A 140 -18.45 4.31 -7.87
CA GLY A 140 -19.34 5.40 -7.49
C GLY A 140 -18.83 6.26 -6.33
N ARG A 141 -19.26 7.53 -6.33
CA ARG A 141 -18.82 8.57 -5.39
C ARG A 141 -19.01 8.19 -3.92
N ARG A 142 -20.06 7.42 -3.59
CA ARG A 142 -20.32 7.00 -2.20
C ARG A 142 -19.17 6.14 -1.65
N ARG A 143 -18.66 5.18 -2.43
CA ARG A 143 -17.52 4.35 -2.01
C ARG A 143 -16.25 5.17 -1.88
N GLN A 144 -16.03 6.10 -2.81
CA GLN A 144 -14.87 7.01 -2.76
C GLN A 144 -14.84 7.82 -1.45
N VAL A 145 -15.96 8.46 -1.09
CA VAL A 145 -16.05 9.26 0.15
C VAL A 145 -15.89 8.39 1.40
N GLN A 146 -16.41 7.15 1.39
CA GLN A 146 -16.20 6.21 2.48
C GLN A 146 -14.73 5.81 2.59
N ALA A 147 -14.07 5.55 1.46
CA ALA A 147 -12.66 5.19 1.41
C ALA A 147 -11.77 6.30 1.96
N GLU A 148 -11.98 7.55 1.53
CA GLU A 148 -11.20 8.71 2.00
C GLU A 148 -11.30 8.90 3.52
N LYS A 149 -12.51 8.76 4.09
CA LYS A 149 -12.70 8.83 5.54
C LYS A 149 -11.99 7.70 6.28
N GLY A 150 -12.16 6.45 5.81
CA GLY A 150 -11.50 5.31 6.44
C GLY A 150 -9.97 5.35 6.32
N ILE A 151 -9.44 5.87 5.21
CA ILE A 151 -7.99 6.07 5.01
C ILE A 151 -7.46 7.13 5.98
N ALA A 152 -8.20 8.23 6.19
CA ALA A 152 -7.83 9.25 7.17
C ALA A 152 -7.78 8.69 8.59
N GLU A 153 -8.81 7.95 9.01
CA GLU A 153 -8.83 7.28 10.32
C GLU A 153 -7.70 6.25 10.46
N LEU A 154 -7.44 5.46 9.40
CA LEU A 154 -6.38 4.45 9.41
C LEU A 154 -5.00 5.10 9.52
N LYS A 155 -4.77 6.23 8.84
CA LYS A 155 -3.48 6.95 8.85
C LYS A 155 -3.07 7.38 10.26
N GLU A 156 -4.02 7.68 11.13
CA GLU A 156 -3.75 8.05 12.54
C GLU A 156 -3.37 6.84 13.41
N LYS A 157 -3.56 5.62 12.91
CA LYS A 157 -3.43 4.37 13.68
C LYS A 157 -2.32 3.44 13.18
N VAL A 158 -1.67 3.77 12.07
CA VAL A 158 -0.55 3.01 11.50
C VAL A 158 0.73 3.83 11.56
N ASP A 159 1.87 3.15 11.51
CA ASP A 159 3.18 3.80 11.41
C ASP A 159 3.46 4.26 9.97
N THR A 160 3.08 3.42 9.00
CA THR A 160 3.16 3.71 7.57
C THR A 160 1.89 3.25 6.85
N LEU A 161 1.39 4.07 5.92
CA LEU A 161 0.24 3.80 5.08
C LEU A 161 0.60 3.90 3.60
N ILE A 162 0.59 2.77 2.91
CA ILE A 162 0.70 2.66 1.46
C ILE A 162 -0.70 2.67 0.87
N ILE A 163 -0.96 3.64 0.00
CA ILE A 163 -2.27 3.85 -0.62
C ILE A 163 -2.16 3.60 -2.12
N ILE A 164 -2.93 2.63 -2.61
CA ILE A 164 -2.94 2.24 -4.01
C ILE A 164 -4.24 2.73 -4.66
N PRO A 165 -4.21 3.76 -5.52
CA PRO A 165 -5.38 4.18 -6.27
C PRO A 165 -5.72 3.20 -7.41
N ASN A 166 -6.84 2.48 -7.31
CA ASN A 166 -7.24 1.51 -8.34
C ASN A 166 -7.41 2.15 -9.73
N ASP A 167 -7.77 3.43 -9.82
CA ASP A 167 -7.85 4.13 -11.12
C ASP A 167 -6.51 4.19 -11.87
N ARG A 168 -5.37 4.12 -11.17
CA ARG A 168 -4.06 4.03 -11.84
C ARG A 168 -3.82 2.68 -12.50
N LEU A 169 -4.51 1.64 -12.05
CA LEU A 169 -4.47 0.35 -12.72
C LEU A 169 -5.10 0.44 -14.12
N LEU A 170 -6.02 1.39 -14.35
CA LEU A 170 -6.62 1.60 -15.67
C LEU A 170 -5.62 2.11 -16.72
N THR A 171 -4.49 2.70 -16.31
CA THR A 171 -3.47 3.21 -17.25
C THR A 171 -2.52 2.12 -17.73
N VAL A 172 -2.42 1.00 -17.00
CA VAL A 172 -1.54 -0.13 -17.32
C VAL A 172 -2.27 -1.28 -18.03
N VAL A 173 -3.60 -1.27 -18.04
CA VAL A 173 -4.42 -2.33 -18.62
C VAL A 173 -4.93 -2.00 -20.03
N GLU A 174 -5.10 -3.03 -20.85
CA GLU A 174 -5.69 -2.88 -22.17
C GLU A 174 -7.18 -2.53 -22.10
N LYS A 175 -7.69 -1.82 -23.11
CA LYS A 175 -9.11 -1.39 -23.17
C LYS A 175 -10.14 -2.52 -23.11
N ARG A 176 -9.72 -3.78 -23.33
CA ARG A 176 -10.59 -4.98 -23.31
C ARG A 176 -10.55 -5.74 -21.99
N THR A 177 -9.83 -5.22 -20.99
CA THR A 177 -9.70 -5.85 -19.68
C THR A 177 -11.06 -5.96 -19.00
N SER A 178 -11.39 -7.15 -18.52
CA SER A 178 -12.65 -7.40 -17.83
C SER A 178 -12.64 -6.85 -16.40
N ILE A 179 -13.81 -6.67 -15.79
CA ILE A 179 -13.92 -6.23 -14.38
C ILE A 179 -13.24 -7.23 -13.44
N ILE A 180 -13.39 -8.53 -13.69
CA ILE A 180 -12.76 -9.59 -12.89
C ILE A 180 -11.23 -9.43 -12.95
N GLU A 181 -10.71 -9.19 -14.15
CA GLU A 181 -9.28 -8.98 -14.36
C GLU A 181 -8.78 -7.69 -13.69
N ALA A 182 -9.56 -6.61 -13.72
CA ALA A 182 -9.19 -5.36 -13.07
C ALA A 182 -9.05 -5.52 -11.53
N PHE A 183 -10.00 -6.20 -10.88
CA PHE A 183 -9.85 -6.55 -9.46
C PHE A 183 -8.72 -7.57 -9.24
N ARG A 184 -8.46 -8.44 -10.22
CA ARG A 184 -7.31 -9.34 -10.17
C ARG A 184 -5.98 -8.60 -10.11
N ILE A 185 -5.87 -7.53 -10.86
CA ILE A 185 -4.68 -6.68 -10.85
C ILE A 185 -4.60 -5.89 -9.54
N ALA A 186 -5.73 -5.38 -9.04
CA ALA A 186 -5.76 -4.65 -7.76
C ALA A 186 -5.24 -5.50 -6.59
N ASP A 187 -5.75 -6.73 -6.41
CA ASP A 187 -5.24 -7.56 -5.31
C ASP A 187 -3.83 -8.13 -5.59
N ASP A 188 -3.36 -8.17 -6.85
CA ASP A 188 -1.94 -8.46 -7.12
C ASP A 188 -1.03 -7.30 -6.69
N VAL A 189 -1.46 -6.04 -6.85
CA VAL A 189 -0.69 -4.90 -6.33
C VAL A 189 -0.66 -4.88 -4.80
N LEU A 190 -1.76 -5.25 -4.13
CA LEU A 190 -1.76 -5.46 -2.67
C LEU A 190 -0.76 -6.54 -2.26
N ARG A 191 -0.75 -7.67 -2.96
CA ARG A 191 0.22 -8.76 -2.77
C ARG A 191 1.65 -8.27 -2.94
N GLN A 192 1.93 -7.52 -4.01
CA GLN A 192 3.26 -6.99 -4.27
C GLN A 192 3.71 -5.98 -3.21
N GLY A 193 2.80 -5.17 -2.65
CA GLY A 193 3.16 -4.24 -1.58
C GLY A 193 3.50 -4.89 -0.25
N VAL A 194 2.83 -5.99 0.09
CA VAL A 194 3.23 -6.80 1.26
C VAL A 194 4.52 -7.55 0.96
N GLN A 195 4.59 -8.22 -0.20
CA GLN A 195 5.74 -9.03 -0.60
C GLN A 195 7.03 -8.21 -0.66
N GLY A 196 6.98 -7.00 -1.24
CA GLY A 196 8.17 -6.17 -1.43
C GLY A 196 8.90 -5.85 -0.13
N ILE A 197 8.17 -5.77 0.98
CA ILE A 197 8.73 -5.52 2.32
C ILE A 197 9.01 -6.83 3.04
N SER A 198 8.10 -7.81 2.99
CA SER A 198 8.30 -9.08 3.69
C SER A 198 9.50 -9.84 3.14
N ASP A 199 9.75 -9.81 1.83
CA ASP A 199 10.89 -10.49 1.21
C ASP A 199 12.23 -9.93 1.70
N LEU A 200 12.29 -8.63 2.05
CA LEU A 200 13.51 -8.00 2.60
C LEU A 200 13.87 -8.51 4.01
N ILE A 201 12.90 -9.03 4.74
CA ILE A 201 13.05 -9.44 6.15
C ILE A 201 13.07 -10.96 6.27
N ALA A 202 12.18 -11.65 5.55
CA ALA A 202 11.89 -13.06 5.73
C ALA A 202 12.65 -13.98 4.76
N VAL A 203 13.12 -13.45 3.62
CA VAL A 203 13.86 -14.25 2.63
C VAL A 203 15.34 -13.90 2.75
N PRO A 204 16.23 -14.89 2.98
CA PRO A 204 17.66 -14.66 2.90
C PRO A 204 18.05 -14.15 1.51
N GLY A 205 18.48 -12.90 1.44
CA GLY A 205 19.06 -12.25 0.29
C GLY A 205 20.59 -12.35 0.25
N LEU A 206 21.17 -11.86 -0.85
CA LEU A 206 22.62 -11.64 -0.96
C LEU A 206 23.09 -10.54 -0.01
N ILE A 207 22.22 -9.55 0.19
CA ILE A 207 22.41 -8.43 1.12
C ILE A 207 21.15 -8.40 1.97
N ASN A 208 21.27 -9.00 3.15
CA ASN A 208 20.20 -9.02 4.14
C ASN A 208 20.10 -7.67 4.82
N LEU A 209 18.87 -7.19 4.96
CA LEU A 209 18.53 -6.07 5.82
C LEU A 209 18.11 -6.62 7.18
N ASP A 210 18.46 -5.90 8.25
CA ASP A 210 17.91 -6.23 9.56
C ASP A 210 16.51 -5.62 9.75
N PHE A 211 15.75 -6.14 10.70
CA PHE A 211 14.42 -5.60 10.99
C PHE A 211 14.47 -4.18 11.58
N ALA A 212 15.58 -3.80 12.24
CA ALA A 212 15.73 -2.49 12.86
C ALA A 212 15.88 -1.37 11.81
N ASP A 213 16.53 -1.66 10.69
CA ASP A 213 16.67 -0.83 9.51
C ASP A 213 15.29 -0.54 8.90
N VAL A 214 14.51 -1.58 8.62
CA VAL A 214 13.13 -1.43 8.12
C VAL A 214 12.28 -0.65 9.11
N LYS A 215 12.38 -0.95 10.41
CA LYS A 215 11.65 -0.23 11.46
C LYS A 215 12.01 1.24 11.48
N THR A 216 13.28 1.60 11.30
CA THR A 216 13.74 3.00 11.27
C THR A 216 13.09 3.81 10.15
N ILE A 217 12.95 3.21 8.97
CA ILE A 217 12.36 3.90 7.80
C ILE A 217 10.83 3.93 7.82
N MET A 218 10.18 2.97 8.47
CA MET A 218 8.72 2.83 8.43
C MET A 218 8.01 3.28 9.72
N HIS A 219 8.74 3.55 10.80
CA HIS A 219 8.15 3.98 12.06
C HIS A 219 7.65 5.43 11.99
N ASP A 220 6.35 5.64 12.27
CA ASP A 220 5.67 6.95 12.31
C ASP A 220 5.93 7.88 11.10
N THR A 221 6.10 7.32 9.89
CA THR A 221 6.32 8.12 8.67
C THR A 221 5.05 8.61 8.00
N GLY A 222 3.90 8.03 8.37
CA GLY A 222 2.61 8.43 7.84
C GLY A 222 2.35 7.85 6.45
N SER A 223 2.53 8.64 5.39
CA SER A 223 2.20 8.19 4.03
C SER A 223 3.41 7.68 3.28
N ALA A 224 3.24 6.57 2.57
CA ALA A 224 4.26 5.98 1.72
C ALA A 224 3.72 5.73 0.31
N LEU A 225 4.65 5.74 -0.65
CA LEU A 225 4.38 5.42 -2.04
C LEU A 225 5.20 4.20 -2.45
N MET A 226 4.63 3.39 -3.33
CA MET A 226 5.27 2.19 -3.84
C MET A 226 5.38 2.24 -5.36
N GLY A 227 6.59 2.02 -5.86
CA GLY A 227 6.91 1.88 -7.26
C GLY A 227 7.49 0.51 -7.55
N ILE A 228 7.06 -0.11 -8.66
CA ILE A 228 7.55 -1.43 -9.07
C ILE A 228 7.91 -1.35 -10.54
N GLY A 229 9.11 -1.85 -10.87
CA GLY A 229 9.61 -1.98 -12.22
C GLY A 229 10.19 -3.36 -12.46
N ARG A 230 10.07 -3.84 -13.70
CA ARG A 230 10.62 -5.13 -14.14
C ARG A 230 11.20 -4.95 -15.52
N ALA A 231 12.40 -5.48 -15.74
CA ALA A 231 13.03 -5.48 -17.05
C ALA A 231 13.94 -6.69 -17.23
N ASN A 232 14.33 -6.94 -18.47
CA ASN A 232 15.20 -8.03 -18.91
C ASN A 232 16.24 -7.50 -19.90
N GLY A 233 17.23 -8.33 -20.27
CA GLY A 233 18.32 -7.93 -21.17
C GLY A 233 19.50 -7.25 -20.47
N GLU A 234 20.37 -6.59 -21.24
CA GLU A 234 21.68 -6.10 -20.76
C GLU A 234 21.59 -4.97 -19.71
N ASN A 235 20.59 -4.09 -19.81
CA ASN A 235 20.40 -2.95 -18.89
C ASN A 235 19.22 -3.15 -17.93
N ARG A 236 18.86 -4.41 -17.67
CA ARG A 236 17.64 -4.78 -16.93
C ARG A 236 17.51 -4.11 -15.56
N ALA A 237 18.59 -3.98 -14.78
CA ALA A 237 18.49 -3.36 -13.46
C ALA A 237 18.25 -1.84 -13.54
N ALA A 238 18.94 -1.16 -14.45
CA ALA A 238 18.76 0.27 -14.68
C ALA A 238 17.36 0.59 -15.23
N GLU A 239 16.88 -0.19 -16.19
CA GLU A 239 15.54 -0.05 -16.75
C GLU A 239 14.46 -0.35 -15.71
N ALA A 240 14.62 -1.41 -14.92
CA ALA A 240 13.70 -1.74 -13.83
C ALA A 240 13.65 -0.61 -12.78
N ALA A 241 14.79 -0.01 -12.41
CA ALA A 241 14.83 1.13 -11.51
C ALA A 241 14.10 2.36 -12.08
N ARG A 242 14.33 2.69 -13.36
CA ARG A 242 13.63 3.78 -14.05
C ARG A 242 12.11 3.54 -14.13
N MET A 243 11.69 2.30 -14.36
CA MET A 243 10.28 1.92 -14.36
C MET A 243 9.67 2.01 -12.95
N ALA A 244 10.44 1.66 -11.91
CA ALA A 244 9.96 1.76 -10.53
C ALA A 244 9.70 3.22 -10.12
N ILE A 245 10.61 4.15 -10.41
CA ILE A 245 10.45 5.59 -10.08
C ILE A 245 9.41 6.30 -10.95
N SER A 246 9.09 5.76 -12.12
CA SER A 246 8.04 6.27 -13.01
C SER A 246 6.75 5.46 -12.94
N SER A 247 6.63 4.57 -11.95
CA SER A 247 5.51 3.64 -11.83
C SER A 247 4.20 4.41 -11.70
N PRO A 248 3.13 4.03 -12.44
CA PRO A 248 1.81 4.66 -12.32
C PRO A 248 1.19 4.55 -10.92
N LEU A 249 1.72 3.67 -10.08
CA LEU A 249 1.32 3.48 -8.69
C LEU A 249 1.81 4.62 -7.77
N LEU A 250 2.81 5.38 -8.21
CA LEU A 250 3.29 6.58 -7.53
C LEU A 250 2.33 7.73 -7.82
N GLU A 251 1.50 8.12 -6.84
CA GLU A 251 0.61 9.30 -6.99
C GLU A 251 1.42 10.60 -7.16
N THR A 252 2.61 10.66 -6.57
CA THR A 252 3.56 11.78 -6.63
C THR A 252 4.94 11.22 -6.98
N SER A 253 5.82 12.06 -7.54
CA SER A 253 7.24 11.70 -7.71
C SER A 253 7.86 11.23 -6.39
N ILE A 254 8.90 10.38 -6.47
CA ILE A 254 9.75 10.02 -5.32
C ILE A 254 10.59 11.20 -4.81
N ASP A 255 10.65 12.28 -5.59
CA ASP A 255 11.27 13.56 -5.20
C ASP A 255 10.78 14.06 -3.83
N GLY A 256 11.73 14.32 -2.92
CA GLY A 256 11.48 14.77 -1.56
C GLY A 256 11.16 13.66 -0.55
N ALA A 257 11.33 12.38 -0.91
CA ALA A 257 11.28 11.27 0.04
C ALA A 257 12.53 11.27 0.93
N LYS A 258 12.36 11.32 2.25
CA LYS A 258 13.46 11.29 3.23
C LYS A 258 13.86 9.87 3.64
N GLY A 259 13.01 8.89 3.36
CA GLY A 259 13.29 7.48 3.58
C GLY A 259 12.96 6.68 2.33
N VAL A 260 13.84 5.78 1.92
CA VAL A 260 13.62 4.91 0.77
C VAL A 260 14.03 3.48 1.12
N LEU A 261 13.12 2.54 0.95
CA LEU A 261 13.40 1.10 0.95
C LEU A 261 13.50 0.65 -0.50
N LEU A 262 14.67 0.16 -0.88
CA LEU A 262 14.97 -0.39 -2.20
C LEU A 262 15.17 -1.90 -2.09
N ASN A 263 14.32 -2.67 -2.77
CA ASN A 263 14.46 -4.10 -2.93
C ASN A 263 14.75 -4.43 -4.39
N ILE A 264 15.88 -5.08 -4.65
CA ILE A 264 16.24 -5.61 -5.96
C ILE A 264 16.14 -7.12 -5.91
N THR A 265 15.21 -7.69 -6.68
CA THR A 265 15.07 -9.14 -6.84
C THR A 265 15.51 -9.55 -8.23
N GLY A 266 16.38 -10.56 -8.35
CA GLY A 266 16.80 -11.10 -9.64
C GLY A 266 17.18 -12.57 -9.53
N GLY A 267 17.41 -13.22 -10.68
CA GLY A 267 17.94 -14.58 -10.70
C GLY A 267 19.41 -14.66 -10.26
N ALA A 268 19.98 -15.86 -10.25
CA ALA A 268 21.37 -16.10 -9.84
C ALA A 268 22.43 -15.35 -10.68
N SER A 269 22.02 -14.78 -11.82
CA SER A 269 22.85 -13.94 -12.70
C SER A 269 22.97 -12.49 -12.24
N LEU A 270 22.26 -12.06 -11.18
CA LEU A 270 22.25 -10.68 -10.72
C LEU A 270 23.66 -10.23 -10.27
N GLY A 271 24.25 -9.29 -11.02
CA GLY A 271 25.58 -8.77 -10.75
C GLY A 271 25.60 -7.59 -9.77
N LEU A 272 26.74 -7.39 -9.10
CA LEU A 272 26.98 -6.23 -8.22
C LEU A 272 26.88 -4.89 -8.98
N PHE A 273 27.35 -4.83 -10.22
CA PHE A 273 27.31 -3.61 -11.03
C PHE A 273 25.87 -3.20 -11.36
N GLU A 274 25.03 -4.18 -11.73
CA GLU A 274 23.60 -3.97 -12.00
C GLU A 274 22.88 -3.43 -10.76
N VAL A 275 23.18 -4.00 -9.60
CA VAL A 275 22.67 -3.56 -8.30
C VAL A 275 23.08 -2.12 -7.99
N ASN A 276 24.37 -1.79 -8.18
CA ASN A 276 24.88 -0.44 -7.93
C ASN A 276 24.23 0.60 -8.86
N GLU A 277 24.09 0.29 -10.14
CA GLU A 277 23.47 1.19 -11.12
C GLU A 277 22.00 1.47 -10.78
N ALA A 278 21.24 0.44 -10.40
CA ALA A 278 19.87 0.62 -9.93
C ALA A 278 19.80 1.50 -8.67
N ALA A 279 20.70 1.29 -7.70
CA ALA A 279 20.74 2.10 -6.48
C ALA A 279 21.07 3.57 -6.75
N GLU A 280 22.03 3.86 -7.65
CA GLU A 280 22.38 5.22 -8.06
C GLU A 280 21.19 5.96 -8.68
N ILE A 281 20.45 5.30 -9.58
CA ILE A 281 19.27 5.91 -10.23
C ILE A 281 18.19 6.28 -9.19
N ILE A 282 17.99 5.44 -8.18
CA ILE A 282 17.02 5.73 -7.11
C ILE A 282 17.52 6.87 -6.21
N ALA A 283 18.81 6.87 -5.88
CA ALA A 283 19.41 7.92 -5.06
C ALA A 283 19.37 9.29 -5.73
N GLU A 284 19.61 9.36 -7.04
CA GLU A 284 19.49 10.61 -7.83
C GLU A 284 18.05 11.14 -7.90
N ALA A 285 17.05 10.26 -7.79
CA ALA A 285 15.64 10.63 -7.84
C ALA A 285 15.05 11.01 -6.47
N ALA A 286 15.68 10.59 -5.38
CA ALA A 286 15.26 10.86 -4.01
C ALA A 286 15.85 12.18 -3.47
N ASP A 287 15.52 12.53 -2.23
CA ASP A 287 16.15 13.67 -1.56
C ASP A 287 17.66 13.42 -1.35
N PRO A 288 18.56 14.41 -1.53
CA PRO A 288 20.00 14.23 -1.32
C PRO A 288 20.38 13.76 0.08
N ASP A 289 19.55 14.08 1.09
CA ASP A 289 19.73 13.66 2.48
C ASP A 289 18.83 12.46 2.83
N ALA A 290 18.26 11.77 1.84
CA ALA A 290 17.42 10.60 2.06
C ALA A 290 18.20 9.45 2.68
N ASN A 291 17.62 8.83 3.71
CA ASN A 291 18.12 7.56 4.21
C ASN A 291 17.62 6.43 3.30
N ILE A 292 18.53 5.86 2.51
CA ILE A 292 18.24 4.79 1.56
C ILE A 292 18.72 3.46 2.13
N ILE A 293 17.77 2.57 2.36
CA ILE A 293 18.01 1.21 2.82
C ILE A 293 17.84 0.28 1.63
N PHE A 294 18.86 -0.54 1.40
CA PHE A 294 18.98 -1.33 0.19
C PHE A 294 19.13 -2.82 0.51
N GLY A 295 18.30 -3.65 -0.12
CA GLY A 295 18.38 -5.11 -0.07
C GLY A 295 18.38 -5.74 -1.46
N ALA A 296 19.08 -6.88 -1.58
CA ALA A 296 19.11 -7.68 -2.79
C ALA A 296 18.74 -9.13 -2.49
N VAL A 297 17.71 -9.63 -3.16
CA VAL A 297 17.16 -10.98 -3.00
C VAL A 297 17.36 -11.78 -4.28
N ILE A 298 17.77 -13.04 -4.14
CA ILE A 298 17.86 -13.96 -5.28
C ILE A 298 16.60 -14.80 -5.35
N ASP A 299 15.91 -14.71 -6.47
CA ASP A 299 14.74 -15.50 -6.80
C ASP A 299 15.02 -16.27 -8.09
N GLU A 300 15.27 -17.57 -7.97
CA GLU A 300 15.57 -18.45 -9.11
C GLU A 300 14.44 -18.49 -10.14
N SER A 301 13.20 -18.15 -9.76
CA SER A 301 12.07 -18.12 -10.69
C SER A 301 12.12 -16.96 -11.69
N LEU A 302 12.93 -15.93 -11.42
CA LEU A 302 13.05 -14.77 -12.29
C LEU A 302 14.03 -14.96 -13.45
N GLU A 303 14.87 -16.01 -13.45
CA GLU A 303 15.86 -16.30 -14.50
C GLU A 303 16.69 -15.07 -14.93
N GLU A 304 16.34 -14.44 -16.06
CA GLU A 304 16.99 -13.25 -16.61
C GLU A 304 16.28 -11.92 -16.28
N GLU A 305 15.11 -11.95 -15.64
CA GLU A 305 14.36 -10.76 -15.22
C GLU A 305 14.95 -10.17 -13.92
N VAL A 306 14.96 -8.84 -13.84
CA VAL A 306 15.22 -8.09 -12.60
C VAL A 306 13.98 -7.28 -12.25
N LYS A 307 13.55 -7.42 -11.00
CA LYS A 307 12.43 -6.71 -10.39
C LYS A 307 12.97 -5.73 -9.35
N VAL A 308 12.68 -4.45 -9.53
CA VAL A 308 13.01 -3.40 -8.57
C VAL A 308 11.72 -2.93 -7.90
N THR A 309 11.69 -2.96 -6.57
CA THR A 309 10.60 -2.42 -5.75
C THR A 309 11.14 -1.30 -4.90
N VAL A 310 10.48 -0.14 -4.98
CA VAL A 310 10.86 1.07 -4.26
C VAL A 310 9.70 1.47 -3.38
N ILE A 311 9.97 1.68 -2.09
CA ILE A 311 9.00 2.21 -1.14
C ILE A 311 9.58 3.49 -0.55
N ALA A 312 8.94 4.60 -0.88
CA ALA A 312 9.35 5.92 -0.46
C ALA A 312 8.47 6.39 0.71
N THR A 313 9.10 6.88 1.77
CA THR A 313 8.47 7.36 3.00
C THR A 313 8.98 8.76 3.35
N GLY A 314 8.33 9.40 4.33
CA GLY A 314 8.83 10.66 4.89
C GLY A 314 8.76 11.84 3.91
N PHE A 315 7.83 11.80 2.95
CA PHE A 315 7.54 12.95 2.10
C PHE A 315 7.22 14.16 2.96
N GLU A 316 7.85 15.30 2.67
CA GLU A 316 7.45 16.55 3.30
C GLU A 316 5.95 16.75 3.06
N GLN A 317 5.20 16.99 4.14
CA GLN A 317 3.88 17.57 4.01
C GLN A 317 4.09 18.94 3.39
N ARG A 318 4.12 19.02 2.05
CA ARG A 318 3.64 20.23 1.41
C ARG A 318 2.26 20.41 2.03
N PRO A 319 2.02 21.53 2.76
CA PRO A 319 0.67 21.85 3.17
C PRO A 319 -0.18 21.64 1.94
N ALA A 320 -1.35 21.01 2.06
CA ALA A 320 -2.34 20.99 1.00
C ALA A 320 -2.49 22.45 0.55
N GLY A 321 -1.71 22.78 -0.47
CA GLY A 321 -1.53 24.14 -0.90
C GLY A 321 -2.90 24.42 -1.42
N LYS A 322 -3.56 25.39 -0.77
CA LYS A 322 -4.62 26.19 -1.38
C LYS A 322 -4.46 26.03 -2.87
N GLU A 323 -5.44 25.41 -3.53
CA GLU A 323 -5.58 25.60 -4.98
C GLU A 323 -5.15 27.03 -5.20
N LYS A 324 -4.05 27.24 -5.94
CA LYS A 324 -3.75 28.57 -6.43
C LYS A 324 -4.95 28.84 -7.28
N GLY A 325 -5.97 29.45 -6.67
CA GLY A 325 -7.06 30.09 -7.34
C GLY A 325 -6.36 30.86 -8.42
N VAL A 326 -6.65 30.47 -9.65
CA VAL A 326 -6.35 31.27 -10.81
C VAL A 326 -6.63 32.70 -10.35
N ASN A 327 -5.59 33.54 -10.27
CA ASN A 327 -5.75 34.92 -9.87
C ASN A 327 -6.97 35.43 -10.64
N GLU A 328 -8.07 35.66 -9.94
CA GLU A 328 -9.11 36.54 -10.42
C GLU A 328 -8.38 37.86 -10.61
N LEU A 329 -7.94 38.08 -11.85
CA LEU A 329 -7.71 39.39 -12.39
C LEU A 329 -8.87 40.24 -11.88
N ASP A 330 -8.55 41.30 -11.14
CA ASP A 330 -9.46 42.33 -10.67
C ASP A 330 -10.55 42.62 -11.71
N ILE A 331 -11.67 41.90 -11.65
CA ILE A 331 -12.91 42.34 -12.29
C ILE A 331 -13.46 43.37 -11.33
N LYS A 332 -12.90 44.59 -11.40
CA LYS A 332 -13.60 45.77 -10.94
C LYS A 332 -14.96 45.74 -11.62
N SER A 333 -15.99 45.56 -10.80
CA SER A 333 -17.38 45.81 -11.14
C SER A 333 -17.48 47.21 -11.76
N PHE A 334 -17.43 47.29 -13.09
CA PHE A 334 -17.94 48.44 -13.81
C PHE A 334 -19.46 48.38 -13.67
N ALA A 335 -19.92 48.95 -12.56
CA ALA A 335 -21.27 49.45 -12.46
C ALA A 335 -21.50 50.35 -13.66
N THR A 336 -22.56 50.03 -14.38
CA THR A 336 -23.17 50.80 -15.45
C THR A 336 -23.24 52.27 -15.08
N ASP A 337 -22.46 53.10 -15.78
CA ASP A 337 -22.86 54.46 -16.15
C ASP A 337 -21.92 54.98 -17.26
N ASN A 338 -22.51 55.42 -18.36
CA ASN A 338 -21.90 56.09 -19.51
C ASN A 338 -20.97 55.25 -20.41
N LEU A 339 -21.59 54.41 -21.26
CA LEU A 339 -21.03 54.13 -22.58
C LEU A 339 -21.59 55.15 -23.57
N ASP A 340 -20.80 56.18 -23.88
CA ASP A 340 -21.07 57.07 -25.01
C ASP A 340 -21.05 56.26 -26.31
N ILE A 341 -22.18 56.27 -27.02
CA ILE A 341 -22.33 55.59 -28.31
C ILE A 341 -21.38 56.26 -29.32
N PRO A 342 -20.44 55.52 -29.94
CA PRO A 342 -19.54 56.07 -30.96
C PRO A 342 -20.31 56.74 -32.10
N ALA A 343 -19.81 57.89 -32.57
CA ALA A 343 -20.50 58.76 -33.52
C ALA A 343 -20.90 58.10 -34.85
N PHE A 344 -20.28 56.97 -35.22
CA PHE A 344 -20.59 56.23 -36.46
C PHE A 344 -21.77 55.24 -36.35
N LEU A 345 -22.30 55.00 -35.14
CA LEU A 345 -23.42 54.07 -34.88
C LEU A 345 -24.77 54.78 -34.64
N ARG A 346 -24.84 56.11 -34.71
CA ARG A 346 -26.12 56.85 -34.72
C ARG A 346 -26.71 56.77 -36.14
N ARG A 347 -27.62 55.81 -36.35
CA ARG A 347 -28.27 55.49 -37.63
C ARG A 347 -28.93 56.70 -38.32
N LYS A 348 -29.03 56.65 -39.65
CA LYS A 348 -30.20 57.17 -40.39
C LYS A 348 -31.36 56.19 -40.27
#